data_AF-A0A8C1ZED0-F1
#
_entry.id   AF-A0A8C1ZED0-F1
#
_cell.length_a   1.000
_cell.length_b   1.000
_cell.length_c   1.000
_cell.angle_alpha   90.00
_cell.angle_beta   90.00
_cell.angle_gamma   90.00
#
_symmetry.space_group_name_H-M   'P 1'
#
loop_
_entity.id
_entity.type
_entity.pdbx_description
1 polymer ?
#
loop_
_entity_poly.entity_id
_entity_poly.type
_entity_poly.pdbx_seq_one_letter_code
_entity_poly.pdbx_strand_id
1 'polypeptide(L)'
;MEQCRILRFTQFFCLTVAEDQKVRKPCCTKVSTANVTDPIINIRLQRKSLPCVKAVIFETEQGEFCRDPKLRWVQEKVKHFFKNTTPTPTSSISN
;
A
#
# COMPACT_ATOMS: atom_id res chain seq x y z
N MET A 1 9.66 17.94 16.62
CA MET A 1 9.47 18.61 17.93
C MET A 1 9.34 17.52 18.97
N GLU A 2 10.47 17.23 19.62
CA GLU A 2 10.62 16.14 20.58
C GLU A 2 9.84 16.44 21.86
N GLN A 3 9.02 15.51 22.33
CA GLN A 3 8.55 15.50 23.71
C GLN A 3 9.10 14.24 24.39
N CYS A 4 10.32 14.38 24.90
CA CYS A 4 10.96 13.40 25.76
C CYS A 4 10.53 13.67 27.21
N ARG A 5 9.56 12.91 27.72
CA ARG A 5 9.17 12.97 29.14
C ARG A 5 10.16 12.14 29.95
N ILE A 6 10.95 12.85 30.75
CA ILE A 6 11.96 12.34 31.67
C ILE A 6 11.27 11.59 32.82
N LEU A 7 11.30 10.25 32.84
CA LEU A 7 11.14 9.52 34.09
C LEU A 7 12.52 9.39 34.75
N ARG A 8 12.64 10.04 35.91
CA ARG A 8 13.84 10.01 36.74
C ARG A 8 14.09 8.58 37.21
N PHE A 9 15.21 7.97 36.80
CA PHE A 9 16.08 7.12 37.62
C PHE A 9 17.27 6.68 36.75
N THR A 10 18.38 7.43 36.90
CA THR A 10 19.81 7.12 36.71
C THR A 10 20.32 6.22 35.56
N GLN A 11 19.53 5.87 34.55
CA GLN A 11 20.06 5.30 33.32
C GLN A 11 19.36 5.92 32.14
N PHE A 12 20.10 6.73 31.38
CA PHE A 12 19.68 7.32 30.12
C PHE A 12 19.56 6.19 29.08
N PHE A 13 18.53 5.35 29.21
CA PHE A 13 18.15 4.41 28.18
C PHE A 13 17.36 5.21 27.14
N CYS A 14 18.09 5.78 26.17
CA CYS A 14 17.47 6.21 24.93
C CYS A 14 16.95 4.95 24.23
N LEU A 15 15.68 4.61 24.45
CA LEU A 15 14.96 3.69 23.57
C LEU A 15 14.90 4.37 22.20
N THR A 16 15.85 4.03 21.34
CA THR A 16 15.78 4.35 19.92
C THR A 16 14.64 3.52 19.37
N VAL A 17 13.45 4.11 19.28
CA VAL A 17 12.39 3.57 18.43
C VAL A 17 12.94 3.67 17.02
N ALA A 18 13.41 2.56 16.48
CA ALA A 18 13.69 2.44 15.06
C ALA A 18 12.33 2.50 14.37
N GLU A 19 11.89 3.71 14.01
CA GLU A 19 10.86 3.82 12.98
C GLU A 19 11.45 3.18 11.73
N ASP A 20 10.82 2.08 11.28
CA ASP A 20 11.06 1.49 9.97
C ASP A 20 10.78 2.59 8.95
N GLN A 21 11.83 3.36 8.61
CA GLN A 21 11.86 4.24 7.47
C GLN A 21 11.71 3.31 6.29
N LYS A 22 10.47 2.98 5.93
CA LYS A 22 10.07 2.08 4.86
C LYS A 22 10.66 2.65 3.58
N VAL A 23 11.90 2.28 3.29
CA VAL A 23 12.64 2.68 2.09
C VAL A 23 11.71 2.36 0.95
N ARG A 24 11.17 3.41 0.31
CA ARG A 24 10.28 3.26 -0.84
C ARG A 24 11.09 2.53 -1.90
N LYS A 25 10.92 1.21 -2.00
CA LYS A 25 11.55 0.43 -3.05
C LYS A 25 10.97 0.98 -4.36
N PRO A 26 11.80 1.28 -5.36
CA PRO A 26 11.32 1.87 -6.61
C PRO A 26 10.32 0.95 -7.33
N CYS A 27 10.36 -0.35 -7.05
CA CYS A 27 9.45 -1.35 -7.57
C CYS A 27 9.37 -2.61 -6.68
N CYS A 28 8.34 -3.42 -6.88
CA CYS A 28 8.24 -4.75 -6.29
C CYS A 28 9.23 -5.72 -6.93
N THR A 29 10.15 -6.28 -6.14
CA THR A 29 11.05 -7.38 -6.56
C THR A 29 10.53 -8.76 -6.17
N LYS A 30 9.56 -8.80 -5.24
CA LYS A 30 8.83 -9.99 -4.81
C LYS A 30 7.35 -9.67 -4.67
N VAL A 31 6.50 -10.69 -4.77
CA VAL A 31 5.06 -10.60 -4.51
C VAL A 31 4.70 -11.55 -3.37
N SER A 32 3.65 -11.21 -2.63
CA SER A 32 3.11 -12.06 -1.55
C SER A 32 1.68 -12.47 -1.87
N THR A 33 1.30 -13.65 -1.39
CA THR A 33 -0.05 -14.23 -1.54
C THR A 33 -1.02 -13.82 -0.44
N ALA A 34 -0.54 -13.14 0.60
CA ALA A 34 -1.37 -12.72 1.73
C ALA A 34 -2.44 -11.71 1.31
N ASN A 35 -3.64 -11.84 1.89
CA ASN A 35 -4.73 -10.92 1.66
C ASN A 35 -4.41 -9.51 2.21
N VAL A 36 -4.98 -8.50 1.56
CA VAL A 36 -4.99 -7.12 2.06
C VAL A 36 -6.37 -6.83 2.63
N THR A 37 -6.44 -6.65 3.95
CA THR A 37 -7.67 -6.28 4.67
C THR A 37 -7.79 -4.77 4.84
N ASP A 38 -6.67 -4.05 4.77
CA ASP A 38 -6.62 -2.61 4.93
C ASP A 38 -7.41 -1.88 3.82
N PRO A 39 -7.98 -0.69 4.12
CA PRO A 39 -8.62 0.16 3.12
C PRO A 39 -7.67 0.50 1.97
N ILE A 40 -8.09 0.21 0.75
CA ILE A 40 -7.30 0.47 -0.46
C ILE A 40 -7.61 1.89 -0.94
N ILE A 41 -6.59 2.74 -0.91
CA ILE A 41 -6.66 4.13 -1.39
C ILE A 41 -6.47 4.16 -2.91
N ASN A 42 -5.55 3.34 -3.42
CA ASN A 42 -5.20 3.31 -4.84
C ASN A 42 -4.63 1.95 -5.26
N ILE A 43 -4.69 1.67 -6.55
CA ILE A 43 -4.18 0.45 -7.16
C ILE A 43 -3.28 0.80 -8.35
N ARG A 44 -2.06 0.27 -8.35
CA ARG A 44 -1.13 0.41 -9.48
C ARG A 44 -0.72 -0.96 -10.02
N LEU A 45 -0.69 -1.07 -11.35
CA LEU A 45 -0.22 -2.27 -12.03
C LEU A 45 1.25 -2.09 -12.41
N GLN A 46 2.10 -2.96 -11.86
CA GLN A 46 3.52 -2.98 -12.17
C GLN A 46 3.81 -3.98 -13.29
N ARG A 47 4.44 -3.50 -14.37
CA ARG A 47 4.97 -4.35 -15.44
C ARG A 47 6.27 -5.00 -14.99
N LYS A 48 6.56 -6.20 -15.50
CA LYS A 48 7.84 -6.88 -15.26
C LYS A 48 8.96 -6.13 -15.97
N SER A 49 10.01 -5.78 -15.24
CA SER A 49 11.25 -5.17 -15.76
C SER A 49 12.36 -5.44 -14.76
N LEU A 50 13.29 -6.36 -15.04
CA LEU A 50 14.22 -6.86 -14.03
C LEU A 50 15.03 -5.71 -13.38
N PRO A 51 15.16 -5.68 -12.04
CA PRO A 51 14.82 -6.74 -11.07
C PRO A 51 13.34 -6.76 -10.62
N CYS A 52 12.50 -5.87 -11.15
CA CYS A 52 11.09 -5.77 -10.82
C CYS A 52 10.27 -6.91 -11.43
N VAL A 53 9.39 -7.49 -10.63
CA VAL A 53 8.46 -8.55 -11.05
C VAL A 53 7.10 -7.96 -11.45
N LYS A 54 6.26 -8.74 -12.13
CA LYS A 54 4.88 -8.34 -12.40
C LYS A 54 4.10 -8.36 -11.07
N ALA A 55 3.46 -7.24 -10.70
CA ALA A 55 2.77 -7.12 -9.42
C ALA A 55 1.53 -6.21 -9.53
N VAL A 56 0.54 -6.45 -8.67
CA VAL A 56 -0.47 -5.44 -8.31
C VAL A 56 -0.03 -4.80 -7.02
N ILE A 57 0.08 -3.47 -7.01
CA ILE A 57 0.45 -2.69 -5.84
C ILE A 57 -0.83 -2.09 -5.28
N PHE A 58 -1.18 -2.50 -4.06
CA PHE A 58 -2.25 -1.86 -3.28
C PHE A 58 -1.63 -0.78 -2.40
N GLU A 59 -2.06 0.46 -2.57
CA GLU A 59 -1.68 1.58 -1.71
C GLU A 59 -2.73 1.72 -0.60
N THR A 60 -2.26 1.73 0.64
CA THR A 60 -3.06 1.82 1.87
C THR A 60 -2.44 2.85 2.81
N GLU A 61 -3.11 3.20 3.90
CA GLU A 61 -2.55 4.11 4.92
C GLU A 61 -1.28 3.53 5.57
N GLN A 62 -1.21 2.21 5.67
CA GLN A 62 -0.08 1.42 6.18
C GLN A 62 1.05 1.27 5.13
N GLY A 63 0.80 1.76 3.92
CA GLY A 63 1.73 1.81 2.79
C GLY A 63 1.41 0.81 1.69
N GLU A 64 2.44 0.48 0.91
CA GLU A 64 2.28 -0.30 -0.33
C GLU A 64 2.41 -1.81 -0.09
N PHE A 65 1.54 -2.59 -0.74
CA PHE A 65 1.56 -4.06 -0.73
C PHE A 65 1.66 -4.64 -2.14
N CYS A 66 2.74 -5.39 -2.40
CA CYS A 66 2.98 -6.11 -3.66
C CYS A 66 2.28 -7.48 -3.67
N ARG A 67 1.25 -7.64 -4.48
CA ARG A 67 0.45 -8.88 -4.57
C ARG A 67 0.54 -9.53 -5.95
N ASP A 68 0.42 -10.85 -5.97
CA ASP A 68 0.50 -11.62 -7.21
C ASP A 68 -0.77 -11.40 -8.05
N PRO A 69 -0.66 -10.84 -9.27
CA PRO A 69 -1.81 -10.62 -10.17
C PRO A 69 -2.54 -11.91 -10.59
N LYS A 70 -1.95 -13.08 -10.39
CA LYS A 70 -2.56 -14.37 -10.72
C LYS A 70 -3.61 -14.84 -9.71
N LEU A 71 -3.63 -14.27 -8.51
CA LEU A 71 -4.56 -14.67 -7.46
C LEU A 71 -5.97 -14.13 -7.74
N ARG A 72 -6.98 -14.99 -7.60
CA ARG A 72 -8.38 -14.64 -7.90
C ARG A 72 -8.86 -13.44 -7.08
N TRP A 73 -8.57 -13.42 -5.77
CA TRP A 73 -8.98 -12.32 -4.88
C TRP A 73 -8.33 -10.98 -5.25
N VAL A 74 -7.10 -10.99 -5.80
CA VAL A 74 -6.43 -9.78 -6.28
C VAL A 74 -7.19 -9.22 -7.47
N GLN A 75 -7.54 -10.08 -8.43
CA GLN A 75 -8.30 -9.68 -9.62
C GLN A 75 -9.69 -9.15 -9.25
N GLU A 76 -10.36 -9.79 -8.30
CA GLU A 76 -11.68 -9.35 -7.79
C GLU A 76 -11.60 -7.98 -7.12
N LYS A 77 -10.60 -7.76 -6.24
CA LYS A 77 -10.38 -6.44 -5.62
C LYS A 77 -10.09 -5.35 -6.64
N VAL A 78 -9.21 -5.63 -7.61
CA VAL A 78 -8.90 -4.69 -8.70
C VAL A 78 -10.17 -4.33 -9.47
N LYS A 79 -10.97 -5.32 -9.85
CA LYS A 79 -12.24 -5.12 -10.57
C LYS A 79 -13.22 -4.29 -9.75
N HIS A 80 -13.39 -4.61 -8.46
CA HIS A 80 -14.28 -3.87 -7.58
C HIS A 80 -13.87 -2.41 -7.41
N PHE A 81 -12.58 -2.17 -7.20
CA PHE A 81 -12.03 -0.83 -7.04
C PHE A 81 -12.34 0.03 -8.27
N PHE A 82 -11.95 -0.41 -9.47
CA PHE A 82 -12.20 0.36 -10.69
C PHE A 82 -13.68 0.48 -11.06
N LYS A 83 -14.51 -0.52 -10.73
CA LYS A 83 -15.97 -0.39 -10.93
C LYS A 83 -16.55 0.76 -10.08
N ASN A 84 -16.06 0.94 -8.86
CA ASN A 84 -16.54 1.98 -7.96
C ASN A 84 -15.90 3.35 -8.23
N THR A 85 -14.67 3.37 -8.74
CA THR A 85 -13.92 4.61 -9.05
C THR A 85 -14.22 5.15 -10.44
N THR A 86 -14.85 4.36 -11.34
CA THR A 86 -15.30 4.89 -12.63
C THR A 86 -16.42 5.90 -12.35
N PRO A 87 -16.28 7.19 -12.72
CA PRO A 87 -17.40 8.10 -12.65
C PRO A 87 -18.48 7.50 -13.53
N THR A 88 -19.62 7.17 -12.92
CA THR A 88 -20.81 6.78 -13.68
C THR A 88 -20.99 7.84 -14.75
N PRO A 89 -21.20 7.50 -16.04
CA PRO A 89 -21.56 8.51 -17.01
C PRO A 89 -22.88 9.08 -16.50
N THR A 90 -22.81 10.25 -15.87
CA THR A 90 -23.96 11.09 -15.57
C THR A 90 -24.70 11.17 -16.88
N SER A 91 -25.88 10.55 -16.93
CA SER A 91 -26.85 10.73 -17.97
C SER A 91 -26.84 12.21 -18.33
N SER A 92 -26.30 12.53 -19.50
CA SER A 92 -26.44 13.83 -20.12
C SER A 92 -27.95 14.05 -20.25
N ILE A 93 -28.51 14.75 -19.27
CA ILE A 93 -29.86 15.30 -19.34
C ILE A 93 -29.80 16.27 -20.52
N SER A 94 -30.45 15.86 -21.59
CA SER A 94 -30.84 16.72 -22.71
C SER A 94 -31.61 17.90 -22.15
N ASN A 95 -31.13 19.12 -22.39
CA ASN A 95 -31.94 20.33 -22.41
C ASN A 95 -31.74 21.01 -23.75
#